data_AF-A0A511TD29-F1
#
_entry.id   AF-A0A511TD29-F1
#
_cell.length_a   1.000
_cell.length_b   1.000
_cell.length_c   1.000
_cell.angle_alpha   90.00
_cell.angle_beta   90.00
_cell.angle_gamma   90.00
#
_symmetry.space_group_name_H-M   'P 1'
#
loop_
_entity.id
_entity.type
_entity.pdbx_description
1 polymer ?
#
loop_
_entity_poly.entity_id
_entity_poly.type
_entity_poly.pdbx_seq_one_letter_code
_entity_poly.pdbx_strand_id
1 'polypeptide(L)'
;MANDLLVLSYSGCSTCKKALKWLEAKGLSPRVRPIVDEPPTLAELDAWIAKSGLPVRKWLNTSGLSYRALGKAKVDAASEADVRAWLAADGKLVKRPVLVTPSAVLVGFQEEAWERVFSKRG
;
A
#
# COMPACT_ATOMS: atom_id res chain seq x y z
N MET A 1 -18.06 -8.54 14.47
CA MET A 1 -16.70 -7.98 14.59
C MET A 1 -16.23 -7.66 13.19
N ALA A 2 -16.34 -6.41 12.76
CA ALA A 2 -15.99 -6.01 11.41
C ALA A 2 -14.49 -6.23 11.21
N ASN A 3 -14.12 -7.00 10.19
CA ASN A 3 -12.73 -7.17 9.81
C ASN A 3 -12.11 -5.78 9.58
N ASP A 4 -11.19 -5.36 10.45
CA ASP A 4 -10.32 -4.19 10.26
C ASP A 4 -9.25 -4.46 9.17
N LEU A 5 -9.68 -5.07 8.06
CA LEU A 5 -8.87 -5.33 6.88
C LEU A 5 -9.23 -4.28 5.84
N LEU A 6 -8.31 -3.37 5.55
CA LEU A 6 -8.46 -2.36 4.53
C LEU A 6 -7.48 -2.64 3.40
N VAL A 7 -7.97 -2.69 2.17
CA VAL A 7 -7.14 -2.86 0.98
C VAL A 7 -7.29 -1.63 0.09
N LEU A 8 -6.23 -0.84 -0.01
CA LEU A 8 -6.17 0.24 -0.98
C LEU A 8 -5.82 -0.33 -2.34
N SER A 9 -6.72 -0.15 -3.29
CA SER A 9 -6.63 -0.77 -4.61
C SER A 9 -7.03 0.19 -5.71
N TYR A 10 -6.78 -0.20 -6.96
CA TYR A 10 -7.24 0.54 -8.13
C TYR A 10 -7.88 -0.45 -9.11
N SER A 11 -9.06 -0.08 -9.63
CA SER A 11 -9.88 -0.89 -10.52
C SER A 11 -9.13 -1.41 -11.75
N GLY A 12 -8.21 -0.60 -12.29
CA GLY A 12 -7.38 -0.95 -13.45
C GLY A 12 -6.14 -1.82 -13.13
N CYS A 13 -5.87 -2.16 -11.86
CA CYS A 13 -4.66 -2.89 -11.49
C CYS A 13 -4.91 -4.40 -11.39
N SER A 14 -4.28 -5.17 -12.28
CA SER A 14 -4.34 -6.64 -12.27
C SER A 14 -3.76 -7.26 -11.00
N THR A 15 -2.70 -6.67 -10.42
CA THR A 15 -2.12 -7.10 -9.14
C THR A 15 -3.10 -6.90 -7.97
N CYS A 16 -3.88 -5.82 -7.98
CA CYS A 16 -4.92 -5.59 -6.98
C CYS A 16 -6.01 -6.67 -7.05
N LYS A 17 -6.46 -7.02 -8.26
CA LYS A 17 -7.45 -8.09 -8.46
C LYS A 17 -6.95 -9.43 -7.93
N LYS A 18 -5.67 -9.77 -8.17
CA LYS A 18 -5.04 -10.99 -7.63
C LYS A 18 -5.05 -10.99 -6.10
N ALA A 19 -4.68 -9.88 -5.50
CA ALA A 19 -4.62 -9.75 -4.05
C ALA A 19 -6.00 -9.86 -3.37
N LEU A 20 -7.02 -9.26 -3.97
CA LEU A 20 -8.41 -9.39 -3.49
C LEU A 20 -8.92 -10.83 -3.60
N LYS A 21 -8.66 -11.50 -4.74
CA LYS A 21 -8.99 -12.92 -4.91
C LYS A 21 -8.28 -13.81 -3.89
N TRP A 22 -7.03 -13.50 -3.55
CA TRP A 22 -6.28 -14.26 -2.54
C TRP A 22 -6.94 -14.15 -1.15
N LEU A 23 -7.38 -12.95 -0.77
CA LEU A 23 -8.10 -12.74 0.50
C LEU A 23 -9.44 -13.46 0.50
N GLU A 24 -10.20 -13.34 -0.59
CA GLU A 24 -11.49 -14.03 -0.77
C GLU A 24 -11.32 -15.55 -0.67
N ALA A 25 -10.28 -16.12 -1.29
CA ALA A 25 -9.96 -17.54 -1.21
C ALA A 25 -9.61 -18.02 0.21
N LYS A 26 -9.09 -17.13 1.07
CA LYS A 26 -8.86 -17.39 2.49
C LYS A 26 -10.10 -17.12 3.36
N GLY A 27 -11.24 -16.77 2.77
CA GLY A 27 -12.48 -16.41 3.48
C GLY A 27 -12.42 -15.04 4.17
N LEU A 28 -11.50 -14.17 3.75
CA LEU A 28 -11.32 -12.84 4.32
C LEU A 28 -12.04 -11.79 3.46
N SER A 29 -12.87 -10.97 4.09
CA SER A 29 -13.55 -9.86 3.42
C SER A 29 -12.90 -8.52 3.82
N PRO A 30 -11.96 -7.99 3.01
CA PRO A 30 -11.39 -6.66 3.23
C PRO A 30 -12.31 -5.55 2.71
N ARG A 31 -12.27 -4.39 3.36
CA ARG A 31 -12.82 -3.14 2.81
C ARG A 31 -11.90 -2.65 1.70
N VAL A 32 -12.43 -2.51 0.50
CA VAL A 32 -11.67 -1.99 -0.64
C VAL A 32 -11.82 -0.48 -0.71
N ARG A 33 -10.70 0.26 -0.67
CA ARG A 33 -10.67 1.72 -0.86
C ARG A 33 -9.97 2.07 -2.18
N PRO A 34 -10.57 2.90 -3.03
CA PRO A 34 -9.92 3.35 -4.26
C PRO A 34 -8.77 4.31 -3.92
N ILE A 35 -7.53 3.89 -4.12
CA ILE A 35 -6.35 4.69 -3.74
C ILE A 35 -6.15 5.93 -4.61
N VAL A 36 -6.76 5.98 -5.81
CA VAL A 36 -6.70 7.13 -6.71
C VAL A 36 -7.65 8.22 -6.25
N ASP A 37 -8.89 7.84 -5.92
CA ASP A 37 -9.95 8.75 -5.52
C ASP A 37 -9.82 9.14 -4.05
N GLU A 38 -9.42 8.19 -3.19
CA GLU A 38 -9.21 8.37 -1.76
C GLU A 38 -7.76 7.99 -1.38
N PRO A 39 -6.78 8.85 -1.73
CA PRO A 39 -5.39 8.64 -1.34
C PRO A 39 -5.23 8.62 0.18
N PRO A 40 -4.15 8.00 0.70
CA PRO A 40 -3.86 8.03 2.12
C PRO A 40 -3.45 9.40 2.60
N THR A 41 -4.00 9.81 3.74
CA THR A 41 -3.60 11.06 4.38
C THR A 41 -2.19 10.95 4.97
N LEU A 42 -1.54 12.09 5.25
CA LEU A 42 -0.23 12.10 5.90
C LEU A 42 -0.23 11.33 7.23
N ALA A 43 -1.27 11.52 8.06
CA ALA A 43 -1.40 10.83 9.33
C ALA A 43 -1.56 9.31 9.17
N GLU A 44 -2.35 8.87 8.18
CA GLU A 44 -2.46 7.44 7.84
C GLU A 44 -1.11 6.89 7.35
N LEU A 45 -0.43 7.61 6.46
CA LEU A 45 0.89 7.21 5.96
C LEU A 45 1.90 7.06 7.08
N ASP A 46 1.97 8.01 8.02
CA ASP A 46 2.89 7.92 9.17
C ASP A 46 2.64 6.66 9.99
N ALA A 47 1.37 6.39 10.33
CA ALA A 47 1.00 5.19 11.07
C ALA A 47 1.29 3.91 10.28
N TRP A 48 1.00 3.90 8.98
CA TRP A 48 1.14 2.72 8.14
C TRP A 48 2.59 2.41 7.78
N ILE A 49 3.41 3.42 7.50
CA ILE A 49 4.84 3.27 7.25
C ILE A 49 5.50 2.68 8.48
N ALA A 50 5.22 3.23 9.67
CA ALA A 50 5.72 2.71 10.93
C ALA A 50 5.30 1.24 11.15
N LYS A 51 4.02 0.91 10.93
CA LYS A 51 3.51 -0.48 11.04
C LYS A 51 4.08 -1.43 9.99
N SER A 52 4.42 -0.94 8.81
CA SER A 52 4.98 -1.77 7.74
C SER A 52 6.43 -2.18 8.00
N GLY A 53 7.15 -1.41 8.81
CA GLY A 53 8.59 -1.56 8.99
C GLY A 53 9.40 -1.33 7.71
N LEU A 54 8.76 -0.82 6.65
CA LEU A 54 9.40 -0.50 5.38
C LEU A 54 9.74 0.99 5.33
N PRO A 55 10.89 1.37 4.74
CA PRO A 55 11.19 2.78 4.51
C PRO A 55 10.14 3.38 3.57
N VAL A 56 9.80 4.66 3.75
CA VAL A 56 8.80 5.37 2.93
C VAL A 56 9.09 5.25 1.43
N ARG A 57 10.35 5.16 1.03
CA ARG A 57 10.76 4.99 -0.37
C ARG A 57 10.23 3.70 -1.00
N LYS A 58 9.98 2.64 -0.22
CA LYS A 58 9.37 1.38 -0.71
C LYS A 58 7.86 1.52 -0.97
N TRP A 59 7.24 2.58 -0.46
CA TRP A 59 5.86 2.92 -0.74
C TRP A 59 5.69 3.63 -2.09
N LEU A 60 6.77 4.12 -2.70
CA LEU A 60 6.72 4.69 -4.03
C LEU A 60 6.52 3.61 -5.10
N ASN A 61 5.63 3.88 -6.03
CA ASN A 61 5.39 3.06 -7.21
C ASN A 61 6.49 3.29 -8.24
N THR A 62 7.66 2.68 -8.02
CA THR A 62 8.84 2.83 -8.88
C THR A 62 8.64 2.39 -10.33
N SER A 63 7.64 1.53 -10.59
CA SER A 63 7.26 1.08 -11.93
C SER A 63 6.27 2.01 -12.63
N GLY A 64 5.68 2.97 -11.90
CA GLY A 64 4.64 3.88 -12.41
C GLY A 64 5.19 5.06 -13.19
N LEU A 65 4.38 5.59 -14.12
CA LEU A 65 4.69 6.81 -14.86
C LEU A 65 4.86 8.03 -13.93
N SER A 66 4.05 8.15 -12.87
CA SER A 66 4.18 9.25 -11.89
C SER A 66 5.56 9.27 -11.23
N TYR A 67 6.13 8.10 -10.89
CA TYR A 67 7.49 8.04 -10.32
C TYR A 67 8.55 8.45 -11.33
N ARG A 68 8.42 8.01 -12.58
CA ARG A 68 9.33 8.42 -13.67
C ARG A 68 9.26 9.92 -13.93
N ALA A 69 8.08 10.52 -13.82
CA ALA A 69 7.86 11.96 -13.97
C ALA A 69 8.51 12.79 -12.84
N LEU A 70 8.59 12.27 -11.62
CA LEU A 70 9.34 12.92 -10.53
C LEU A 70 10.85 12.96 -10.80
N GLY A 71 11.37 11.94 -11.48
CA GLY A 71 12.79 11.77 -11.76
C GLY A 71 13.54 11.16 -10.58
N LYS A 72 14.39 10.16 -10.87
CA LYS A 72 15.15 9.41 -9.85
C LYS A 72 15.99 10.33 -8.95
N ALA A 73 16.68 11.33 -9.53
CA ALA A 73 17.51 12.26 -8.77
C ALA A 73 16.72 13.06 -7.72
N LYS A 74 15.50 13.49 -8.06
CA LYS A 74 14.63 14.23 -7.14
C LYS A 74 14.18 13.34 -5.99
N VAL A 75 13.81 12.09 -6.28
CA VAL A 75 13.42 11.11 -5.26
C VAL A 75 14.61 10.75 -4.36
N ASP A 76 15.80 10.60 -4.92
CA ASP A 76 16.99 10.23 -4.17
C ASP A 76 17.40 11.34 -3.19
N ALA A 77 17.28 12.61 -3.61
CA ALA A 77 17.54 13.79 -2.78
C ALA A 77 16.39 14.16 -1.82
N ALA A 78 15.20 13.58 -2.00
CA ALA A 78 14.03 13.93 -1.19
C ALA A 78 14.10 13.35 0.23
N SER A 79 13.61 14.15 1.18
CA SER A 79 13.45 13.71 2.57
C SER A 79 12.25 12.79 2.70
N GLU A 80 12.19 12.01 3.78
CA GLU A 80 11.05 11.13 4.02
C GLU A 80 9.73 11.90 4.11
N ALA A 81 9.76 13.10 4.69
CA ALA A 81 8.61 14.01 4.75
C ALA A 81 8.12 14.44 3.36
N ASP A 82 9.03 14.77 2.44
CA ASP A 82 8.68 15.13 1.06
C ASP A 82 8.01 13.96 0.34
N VAL A 83 8.56 12.75 0.52
CA VAL A 83 7.99 11.55 -0.08
C VAL A 83 6.59 11.28 0.47
N ARG A 84 6.37 11.43 1.79
CA ARG A 84 5.03 11.30 2.39
C ARG A 84 4.05 12.32 1.82
N ALA A 85 4.48 13.57 1.67
CA ALA A 85 3.67 14.62 1.06
C ALA A 85 3.28 14.26 -0.39
N TRP A 86 4.21 13.72 -1.18
CA TRP A 86 3.91 13.29 -2.54
C TRP A 86 2.94 12.10 -2.59
N LEU A 87 3.11 11.12 -1.70
CA LEU A 87 2.22 9.96 -1.59
C LEU A 87 0.79 10.38 -1.20
N ALA A 88 0.66 11.36 -0.30
CA ALA A 88 -0.64 11.90 0.10
C ALA A 88 -1.29 12.76 -0.99
N ALA A 89 -0.47 13.49 -1.76
CA ALA A 89 -0.94 14.35 -2.84
C ALA A 89 -1.35 13.56 -4.10
N ASP A 90 -0.63 12.49 -4.45
CA ASP A 90 -0.95 11.65 -5.60
C ASP A 90 -0.96 10.16 -5.23
N GLY A 91 -2.17 9.60 -5.10
CA GLY A 91 -2.36 8.18 -4.87
C GLY A 91 -1.76 7.27 -5.96
N LYS A 92 -1.43 7.77 -7.16
CA LYS A 92 -0.71 7.05 -8.23
C LYS A 92 0.77 6.85 -7.94
N LEU A 93 1.34 7.68 -7.08
CA LEU A 93 2.68 7.46 -6.54
C LEU A 93 2.72 6.37 -5.49
N VAL A 94 1.60 6.06 -4.83
CA VAL A 94 1.55 4.99 -3.84
C VAL A 94 1.57 3.63 -4.53
N LYS A 95 2.43 2.73 -4.05
CA LYS A 95 2.56 1.36 -4.52
C LYS A 95 1.34 0.53 -4.09
N ARG A 96 0.80 -0.25 -5.03
CA ARG A 96 -0.50 -0.90 -4.92
C ARG A 96 -0.37 -2.42 -5.14
N PRO A 97 -1.24 -3.23 -4.54
CA PRO A 97 -2.22 -2.89 -3.50
C PRO A 97 -1.55 -2.58 -2.16
N VAL A 98 -2.20 -1.82 -1.28
CA VAL A 98 -1.78 -1.68 0.13
C VAL A 98 -2.76 -2.48 0.98
N LEU A 99 -2.25 -3.42 1.77
CA LEU A 99 -3.04 -4.16 2.75
C LEU A 99 -2.75 -3.60 4.13
N VAL A 100 -3.77 -3.09 4.78
CA VAL A 100 -3.73 -2.60 6.15
C VAL A 100 -4.50 -3.59 7.01
N THR A 101 -3.83 -4.13 8.01
CA THR A 101 -4.41 -5.00 9.04
C THR A 101 -4.16 -4.39 10.42
N PRO A 102 -4.82 -4.87 11.49
CA PRO A 102 -4.55 -4.40 12.84
C PRO A 102 -3.10 -4.61 13.26
N SER A 103 -2.51 -5.73 12.83
CA SER A 103 -1.19 -6.21 13.22
C SER A 103 -0.05 -5.74 12.31
N ALA A 104 -0.32 -5.48 11.03
CA ALA A 104 0.71 -5.16 10.05
C ALA A 104 0.17 -4.36 8.87
N VAL A 105 1.07 -3.69 8.14
CA VAL A 105 0.75 -3.06 6.86
C VAL A 105 1.70 -3.55 5.79
N LEU A 106 1.16 -4.05 4.68
CA LEU A 106 1.93 -4.57 3.57
C LEU A 106 1.69 -3.72 2.32
N VAL A 107 2.75 -3.48 1.57
CA VAL A 107 2.71 -2.65 0.35
C VAL A 107 3.14 -3.47 -0.85
N GLY A 108 2.25 -3.56 -1.82
CA GLY A 108 2.33 -4.50 -2.92
C GLY A 108 1.76 -5.87 -2.56
N PHE A 109 1.49 -6.66 -3.59
CA PHE A 109 1.07 -8.05 -3.43
C PHE A 109 2.30 -8.95 -3.53
N GLN A 110 2.63 -9.60 -2.42
CA GLN A 110 3.58 -10.69 -2.36
C GLN A 110 2.95 -11.78 -1.51
N GLU A 111 2.66 -12.92 -2.14
CA GLU A 111 1.93 -14.02 -1.51
C GLU A 111 2.58 -14.47 -0.21
N GLU A 112 3.89 -14.72 -0.20
CA GLU A 112 4.63 -15.11 1.01
C GLU A 112 4.53 -14.07 2.14
N ALA A 113 4.57 -12.78 1.81
CA ALA A 113 4.48 -11.72 2.82
C ALA A 113 3.08 -11.64 3.43
N TRP A 114 2.05 -11.77 2.59
CA TRP A 114 0.66 -11.80 3.01
C TRP A 114 0.38 -13.05 3.84
N GLU A 115 0.85 -14.20 3.37
CA GLU A 115 0.75 -15.45 4.10
C GLU A 115 1.41 -15.36 5.46
N ARG A 116 2.60 -14.77 5.61
CA ARG A 116 3.20 -14.56 6.95
C ARG A 116 2.33 -13.76 7.91
N VAL A 117 1.61 -12.75 7.41
CA VAL A 117 0.69 -11.95 8.25
C VAL A 117 -0.52 -12.77 8.69
N PHE A 118 -1.08 -13.60 7.81
CA PHE A 118 -2.26 -14.41 8.11
C PHE A 118 -1.93 -15.80 8.73
N SER A 119 -0.70 -16.30 8.57
CA SER A 119 -0.21 -17.57 9.08
C SER A 119 0.24 -17.49 10.54
N LYS A 120 0.47 -16.29 11.10
CA LYS A 120 0.81 -16.11 12.52
C LYS A 120 -0.38 -16.39 13.48
N ARG A 121 -1.47 -16.98 13.01
CA ARG A 121 -2.47 -17.64 13.84
C ARG A 121 -2.11 -19.13 13.96
N GLY A 122 -1.09 -19.41 14.76
CA GLY A 122 -0.72 -20.75 15.22
C GLY A 122 -0.51 -20.68 16.73
#